data_AF-A0A919MQM5-F1
#
_entry.id   AF-A0A919MQM5-F1
#
_cell.length_a   1.000
_cell.length_b   1.000
_cell.length_c   1.000
_cell.angle_alpha   90.00
_cell.angle_beta   90.00
_cell.angle_gamma   90.00
#
_symmetry.space_group_name_H-M   'P 1'
#
loop_
_entity.id
_entity.type
_entity.pdbx_description
1 polymer ?
#
loop_
_entity_poly.entity_id
_entity_poly.type
_entity_poly.pdbx_seq_one_letter_code
_entity_poly.pdbx_strand_id
1 'polypeptide(L)'
;MTSSALDRALTDSPLRPLPATAAELLRALDAPPRLGAHLRAVHDVAWSLTDALGRRRPELRFDTAAVLFGAATHDIGKVLHVAELSGPGHRHEEAGRDLLLRYGVPAHLARFAGSHGSWTAPEATLDDLLVSLADKVWKAARIPELEERVGLHLGGAPWEAFLVLDDVLQELAAGADERLAFQAAHPVAA
;
A
#
# COMPACT_ATOMS: atom_id res chain seq x y z
N MET A 1 2.23 -18.34 -18.33
CA MET A 1 3.05 -19.07 -17.34
C MET A 1 3.62 -18.01 -16.45
N THR A 2 3.29 -18.00 -15.15
CA THR A 2 3.85 -17.00 -14.23
C THR A 2 5.36 -17.17 -14.16
N SER A 3 6.09 -16.06 -14.22
CA SER A 3 7.53 -16.10 -14.00
C SER A 3 7.84 -16.67 -12.61
N SER A 4 8.75 -17.65 -12.52
CA SER A 4 9.23 -18.19 -11.25
C SER A 4 9.79 -17.12 -10.31
N ALA A 5 10.18 -15.96 -10.85
CA ALA A 5 10.62 -14.81 -10.08
C ALA A 5 9.46 -14.05 -9.42
N LEU A 6 8.30 -13.92 -10.08
CA LEU A 6 7.11 -13.30 -9.49
C LEU A 6 6.58 -14.16 -8.35
N ASP A 7 6.48 -15.47 -8.56
CA ASP A 7 5.99 -16.38 -7.51
C ASP A 7 6.87 -16.30 -6.25
N ARG A 8 8.20 -16.23 -6.40
CA ARG A 8 9.10 -15.99 -5.26
C ARG A 8 8.81 -14.67 -4.54
N ALA A 9 8.62 -13.56 -5.27
CA ALA A 9 8.25 -12.29 -4.64
C ALA A 9 6.92 -12.39 -3.86
N LEU A 10 5.97 -13.19 -4.35
CA LEU A 10 4.66 -13.36 -3.73
C LEU A 10 4.60 -14.39 -2.60
N THR A 11 5.55 -15.34 -2.51
CA THR A 11 5.49 -16.45 -1.53
C THR A 11 6.71 -16.55 -0.61
N ASP A 12 7.91 -16.24 -1.10
CA ASP A 12 9.18 -16.47 -0.40
C ASP A 12 9.63 -15.21 0.38
N SER A 13 8.93 -14.91 1.47
CA SER A 13 9.21 -13.75 2.33
C SER A 13 8.59 -13.93 3.71
N PRO A 14 9.22 -13.42 4.79
CA PRO A 14 8.59 -13.36 6.12
C PRO A 14 7.46 -12.33 6.21
N LEU A 15 7.36 -11.41 5.24
CA LEU A 15 6.29 -10.41 5.18
C LEU A 15 4.93 -11.07 4.98
N ARG A 16 3.87 -10.41 5.46
CA ARG A 16 2.49 -10.90 5.29
C ARG A 16 2.18 -11.25 3.83
N PRO A 17 1.52 -12.38 3.56
CA PRO A 17 1.08 -12.71 2.20
C PRO A 17 -0.01 -11.72 1.75
N LEU A 18 -0.02 -11.40 0.46
CA LEU A 18 -1.08 -10.58 -0.12
C LEU A 18 -2.46 -11.27 -0.01
N PRO A 19 -3.58 -10.52 -0.06
CA PRO A 19 -4.89 -11.10 -0.28
C PRO A 19 -4.87 -11.99 -1.52
N ALA A 20 -5.50 -13.17 -1.44
CA ALA A 20 -5.44 -14.17 -2.51
C ALA A 20 -5.86 -13.59 -3.88
N THR A 21 -6.92 -12.78 -3.90
CA THR A 21 -7.42 -12.10 -5.10
C THR A 21 -6.40 -11.14 -5.72
N ALA A 22 -5.64 -10.40 -4.91
CA ALA A 22 -4.58 -9.52 -5.39
C ALA A 22 -3.41 -10.33 -5.97
N ALA A 23 -2.99 -11.40 -5.28
CA ALA A 23 -1.92 -12.28 -5.76
C ALA A 23 -2.29 -12.99 -7.07
N GLU A 24 -3.52 -13.49 -7.19
CA GLU A 24 -4.05 -14.09 -8.41
C GLU A 24 -4.07 -13.09 -9.57
N LEU A 25 -4.48 -11.85 -9.31
CA LEU A 25 -4.50 -10.81 -10.32
C LEU A 25 -3.08 -10.47 -10.81
N LEU A 26 -2.12 -10.32 -9.90
CA LEU A 26 -0.71 -10.08 -10.27
C LEU A 26 -0.14 -11.23 -11.11
N ARG A 27 -0.51 -12.47 -10.80
CA ARG A 27 -0.14 -13.64 -11.61
C ARG A 27 -0.79 -13.62 -12.99
N ALA A 28 -2.07 -13.31 -13.06
CA ALA A 28 -2.81 -13.23 -14.33
C ALA A 28 -2.28 -12.14 -15.26
N LEU A 29 -1.71 -11.08 -14.68
CA LEU A 29 -1.10 -9.96 -15.41
C LEU A 29 0.39 -10.15 -15.71
N ASP A 30 0.98 -11.29 -15.31
CA ASP A 30 2.44 -11.53 -15.35
C ASP A 30 3.24 -10.34 -14.80
N ALA A 31 2.82 -9.85 -13.62
CA ALA A 31 3.37 -8.65 -13.03
C ALA A 31 4.88 -8.76 -12.81
N PRO A 32 5.64 -7.66 -12.99
CA PRO A 32 7.07 -7.65 -12.71
C PRO A 32 7.35 -8.09 -11.25
N PRO A 33 8.36 -8.94 -10.98
CA PRO A 33 8.68 -9.38 -9.62
C PRO A 33 8.94 -8.21 -8.64
N ARG A 34 9.55 -7.13 -9.13
CA ARG A 34 9.75 -5.88 -8.36
C ARG A 34 8.44 -5.31 -7.84
N LEU A 35 7.39 -5.32 -8.67
CA LEU A 35 6.07 -4.84 -8.30
C LEU A 35 5.43 -5.74 -7.24
N GLY A 36 5.50 -7.07 -7.44
CA GLY A 36 5.01 -8.02 -6.44
C GLY A 36 5.67 -7.85 -5.08
N ALA A 37 7.00 -7.66 -5.05
CA ALA A 37 7.76 -7.43 -3.81
C ALA A 37 7.38 -6.10 -3.14
N HIS A 38 7.22 -5.03 -3.93
CA HIS A 38 6.74 -3.72 -3.45
C HIS A 38 5.37 -3.83 -2.79
N LEU A 39 4.38 -4.36 -3.51
CA LEU A 39 3.01 -4.48 -3.02
C LEU A 39 2.94 -5.33 -1.76
N ARG A 40 3.77 -6.37 -1.64
CA ARG A 40 3.87 -7.18 -0.42
C ARG A 40 4.43 -6.41 0.77
N ALA A 41 5.48 -5.61 0.56
CA ALA A 41 6.05 -4.75 1.60
C ALA A 41 5.05 -3.69 2.09
N VAL A 42 4.32 -3.07 1.18
CA VAL A 42 3.29 -2.07 1.51
C VAL A 42 2.10 -2.72 2.20
N HIS A 43 1.65 -3.90 1.75
CA HIS A 43 0.57 -4.65 2.38
C HIS A 43 0.91 -5.08 3.82
N ASP A 44 2.14 -5.53 4.08
CA ASP A 44 2.62 -5.88 5.42
C ASP A 44 2.54 -4.69 6.40
N VAL A 45 2.90 -3.50 5.91
CA VAL A 45 2.79 -2.25 6.66
C VAL A 45 1.33 -1.86 6.86
N ALA A 46 0.48 -1.98 5.84
CA ALA A 46 -0.95 -1.70 5.95
C ALA A 46 -1.63 -2.61 6.98
N TRP A 47 -1.26 -3.89 7.04
CA TRP A 47 -1.73 -4.83 8.06
C TRP A 47 -1.32 -4.37 9.47
N SER A 48 -0.04 -4.08 9.66
CA SER A 48 0.48 -3.67 10.97
C SER A 48 -0.08 -2.32 11.42
N LEU A 49 -0.23 -1.37 10.49
CA LEU A 49 -0.84 -0.06 10.70
C LEU A 49 -2.29 -0.17 11.15
N THR A 50 -3.10 -0.91 10.39
CA THR A 50 -4.54 -1.08 10.68
C THR A 50 -4.77 -1.85 11.98
N ASP A 51 -3.98 -2.88 12.27
CA ASP A 51 -4.04 -3.61 13.54
C ASP A 51 -3.67 -2.71 14.73
N ALA A 52 -2.57 -1.96 14.64
CA ALA A 52 -2.13 -1.08 15.71
C ALA A 52 -3.12 0.06 15.98
N LEU A 53 -3.64 0.70 14.94
CA LEU A 53 -4.66 1.74 15.08
C LEU A 53 -5.96 1.17 15.65
N GLY A 54 -6.43 0.02 15.17
CA GLY A 54 -7.63 -0.64 15.69
C GLY A 54 -7.51 -1.01 17.18
N ARG A 55 -6.32 -1.39 17.64
CA ARG A 55 -6.06 -1.65 19.07
C ARG A 55 -5.99 -0.38 19.92
N ARG A 56 -5.38 0.70 19.40
CA ARG A 56 -5.17 1.97 20.14
C ARG A 56 -6.38 2.91 20.10
N ARG A 57 -7.25 2.75 19.10
CA ARG A 57 -8.48 3.52 18.88
C ARG A 57 -9.62 2.59 18.39
N PRO A 58 -10.20 1.76 19.27
CA PRO A 58 -11.27 0.81 18.89
C PRO A 58 -12.52 1.45 18.28
N GLU A 59 -12.72 2.75 18.51
CA GLU A 59 -13.79 3.58 17.95
C GLU A 59 -13.55 3.99 16.49
N LEU A 60 -12.30 3.92 16.01
CA LEU A 60 -11.91 4.32 14.66
C LEU A 60 -12.58 3.40 13.64
N ARG A 61 -13.23 3.99 12.64
CA ARG A 61 -13.95 3.27 11.58
C ARG A 61 -13.24 3.43 10.26
N PHE A 62 -12.71 2.32 9.76
CA PHE A 62 -12.16 2.14 8.42
C PHE A 62 -12.44 0.69 7.99
N ASP A 63 -12.47 0.44 6.68
CA ASP A 63 -12.60 -0.91 6.16
C ASP A 63 -11.22 -1.56 6.03
N THR A 64 -10.84 -2.38 7.02
CA THR A 64 -9.55 -3.09 7.03
C THR A 64 -9.36 -3.92 5.76
N ALA A 65 -10.39 -4.62 5.28
CA ALA A 65 -10.26 -5.48 4.11
C ALA A 65 -10.01 -4.63 2.85
N ALA A 66 -10.70 -3.50 2.72
CA ALA A 66 -10.51 -2.55 1.64
C ALA A 66 -9.10 -1.92 1.67
N VAL A 67 -8.62 -1.48 2.84
CA VAL A 67 -7.26 -0.91 3.00
C VAL A 67 -6.20 -1.95 2.63
N LEU A 68 -6.34 -3.19 3.09
CA LEU A 68 -5.39 -4.26 2.79
C LEU A 68 -5.35 -4.61 1.29
N PHE A 69 -6.51 -4.63 0.64
CA PHE A 69 -6.61 -4.83 -0.81
C PHE A 69 -6.03 -3.64 -1.57
N GLY A 70 -6.34 -2.41 -1.15
CA GLY A 70 -5.81 -1.18 -1.73
C GLY A 70 -4.28 -1.14 -1.66
N ALA A 71 -3.69 -1.39 -0.49
CA ALA A 71 -2.24 -1.49 -0.32
C ALA A 71 -1.62 -2.54 -1.24
N ALA A 72 -2.27 -3.70 -1.39
CA ALA A 72 -1.83 -4.81 -2.23
C ALA A 72 -2.01 -4.57 -3.75
N THR A 73 -2.66 -3.48 -4.17
CA THR A 73 -2.97 -3.23 -5.59
C THR A 73 -2.75 -1.78 -6.04
N HIS A 74 -2.37 -0.85 -5.16
CA HIS A 74 -2.32 0.59 -5.47
C HIS A 74 -1.43 0.90 -6.68
N ASP A 75 -0.33 0.17 -6.83
CA ASP A 75 0.66 0.36 -7.88
C ASP A 75 0.45 -0.57 -9.09
N ILE A 76 -0.68 -1.28 -9.17
CA ILE A 76 -0.89 -2.33 -10.18
C ILE A 76 -0.80 -1.81 -11.62
N GLY A 77 -1.08 -0.53 -11.87
CA GLY A 77 -0.91 0.07 -13.19
C GLY A 77 0.53 0.06 -13.70
N LYS A 78 1.53 -0.18 -12.84
CA LYS A 78 2.94 -0.33 -13.24
C LYS A 78 3.18 -1.60 -14.07
N VAL A 79 2.22 -2.53 -14.16
CA VAL A 79 2.27 -3.60 -15.19
C VAL A 79 2.14 -3.04 -16.61
N LEU A 80 1.43 -1.92 -16.78
CA LEU A 80 1.26 -1.23 -18.07
C LEU A 80 2.32 -0.13 -18.28
N HIS A 81 2.83 0.43 -17.18
CA HIS A 81 3.81 1.51 -17.17
C HIS A 81 5.10 1.11 -16.44
N VAL A 82 5.75 0.05 -16.92
CA VAL A 82 6.91 -0.60 -16.27
C VAL A 82 8.06 0.37 -15.98
N ALA A 83 8.26 1.41 -16.80
CA ALA A 83 9.26 2.45 -16.56
C ALA A 83 9.08 3.20 -15.23
N GLU A 84 7.86 3.24 -14.69
CA GLU A 84 7.51 3.88 -13.41
C GLU A 84 7.82 2.98 -12.19
N LEU A 85 8.39 1.78 -12.39
CA LEU A 85 8.90 0.94 -11.28
C LEU A 85 10.17 1.51 -10.64
N SER A 86 10.96 2.25 -11.41
CA SER A 86 12.23 2.85 -10.95
C SER A 86 12.38 4.32 -11.37
N GLY A 87 11.64 4.77 -12.38
CA GLY A 87 11.58 6.16 -12.81
C GLY A 87 10.41 6.94 -12.21
N PRO A 88 10.42 8.27 -12.32
CA PRO A 88 9.28 9.09 -11.95
C PRO A 88 8.09 8.86 -12.90
N GLY A 89 6.88 9.07 -12.39
CA GLY A 89 5.65 9.01 -13.19
C GLY A 89 4.41 8.79 -12.32
N HIS A 90 3.24 9.03 -12.92
CA HIS A 90 1.93 8.85 -12.29
C HIS A 90 0.90 8.23 -13.24
N ARG A 91 1.30 7.76 -14.44
CA ARG A 91 0.34 7.18 -15.38
C ARG A 91 -0.21 5.84 -14.89
N HIS A 92 0.55 5.15 -14.04
CA HIS A 92 0.08 3.93 -13.37
C HIS A 92 -1.17 4.14 -12.50
N GLU A 93 -1.45 5.36 -12.03
CA GLU A 93 -2.56 5.61 -11.12
C GLU A 93 -3.91 5.39 -11.84
N GLU A 94 -4.18 6.19 -12.88
CA GLU A 94 -5.40 6.04 -13.69
C GLU A 94 -5.44 4.68 -14.40
N ALA A 95 -4.32 4.27 -15.00
CA ALA A 95 -4.24 3.00 -15.72
C ALA A 95 -4.48 1.79 -14.80
N GLY A 96 -4.02 1.86 -13.55
CA GLY A 96 -4.21 0.83 -12.52
C GLY A 96 -5.67 0.72 -12.08
N ARG A 97 -6.32 1.85 -11.81
CA ARG A 97 -7.76 1.88 -11.51
C ARG A 97 -8.58 1.26 -12.64
N ASP A 98 -8.33 1.70 -13.86
CA ASP A 98 -9.09 1.23 -15.03
C ASP A 98 -8.81 -0.26 -15.32
N LEU A 99 -7.59 -0.72 -15.06
CA LEU A 99 -7.23 -2.14 -15.14
C LEU A 99 -8.01 -2.97 -14.13
N LEU A 100 -8.05 -2.56 -12.86
CA LEU A 100 -8.82 -3.25 -11.82
C LEU A 100 -10.30 -3.35 -12.18
N LEU A 101 -10.90 -2.26 -12.66
CA LEU A 101 -12.29 -2.23 -13.13
C LEU A 101 -12.53 -3.22 -14.27
N ARG A 102 -11.64 -3.30 -15.27
CA ARG A 102 -11.75 -4.26 -16.38
C ARG A 102 -11.68 -5.72 -15.92
N TYR A 103 -10.98 -5.98 -14.82
CA TYR A 103 -10.90 -7.31 -14.18
C TYR A 103 -12.06 -7.58 -13.21
N GLY A 104 -13.07 -6.71 -13.16
CA GLY A 104 -14.28 -6.90 -12.36
C GLY A 104 -14.12 -6.51 -10.88
N VAL A 105 -13.03 -5.84 -10.51
CA VAL A 105 -12.86 -5.31 -9.16
C VAL A 105 -13.88 -4.17 -8.94
N PRO A 106 -14.65 -4.18 -7.84
CA PRO A 106 -15.59 -3.11 -7.54
C PRO A 106 -14.93 -1.73 -7.51
N ALA A 107 -15.64 -0.70 -7.98
CA ALA A 107 -15.09 0.66 -8.08
C ALA A 107 -14.58 1.21 -6.75
N HIS A 108 -15.24 0.88 -5.64
CA HIS A 108 -14.79 1.31 -4.31
C HIS A 108 -13.42 0.70 -3.93
N LEU A 109 -13.03 -0.47 -4.44
CA LEU A 109 -11.69 -1.03 -4.22
C LEU A 109 -10.70 -0.55 -5.28
N ALA A 110 -11.14 -0.47 -6.54
CA ALA A 110 -10.29 -0.02 -7.64
C ALA A 110 -9.79 1.42 -7.46
N ARG A 111 -10.54 2.27 -6.73
CA ARG A 111 -10.19 3.66 -6.48
C ARG A 111 -8.79 3.84 -5.88
N PHE A 112 -8.36 2.92 -5.01
CA PHE A 112 -7.07 3.04 -4.30
C PHE A 112 -5.88 3.11 -5.27
N ALA A 113 -5.96 2.44 -6.42
CA ALA A 113 -4.92 2.56 -7.44
C ALA A 113 -4.82 3.97 -8.03
N GLY A 114 -5.95 4.68 -8.16
CA GLY A 114 -6.02 6.05 -8.66
C GLY A 114 -5.92 7.15 -7.60
N SER A 115 -6.16 6.85 -6.32
CA SER A 115 -6.20 7.87 -5.25
C SER A 115 -4.95 7.93 -4.38
N HIS A 116 -4.12 6.88 -4.36
CA HIS A 116 -3.02 6.78 -3.38
C HIS A 116 -1.96 7.89 -3.53
N GLY A 117 -1.73 8.41 -4.74
CA GLY A 117 -0.86 9.56 -5.02
C GLY A 117 -1.51 10.92 -4.75
N SER A 118 -2.84 10.96 -4.69
CA SER A 118 -3.68 12.17 -4.58
C SER A 118 -4.40 12.28 -3.22
N TRP A 119 -3.74 11.87 -2.14
CA TRP A 119 -4.30 11.87 -0.78
C TRP A 119 -4.66 13.26 -0.21
N THR A 120 -4.23 14.33 -0.87
CA THR A 120 -4.63 15.71 -0.54
C THR A 120 -6.04 16.06 -1.01
N ALA A 121 -6.66 15.22 -1.85
CA ALA A 121 -8.00 15.45 -2.37
C ALA A 121 -9.03 15.58 -1.22
N PRO A 122 -9.98 16.53 -1.28
CA PRO A 122 -10.99 16.72 -0.23
C PRO A 122 -11.86 15.49 0.07
N GLU A 123 -12.08 14.66 -0.95
CA GLU A 123 -12.87 13.43 -0.91
C GLU A 123 -12.11 12.21 -0.37
N ALA A 124 -10.79 12.31 -0.12
CA ALA A 124 -10.00 11.22 0.40
C ALA A 124 -10.53 10.78 1.78
N THR A 125 -11.00 9.54 1.86
CA THR A 125 -11.50 8.94 3.10
C THR A 125 -10.33 8.46 3.97
N LEU A 126 -10.61 8.12 5.24
CA LEU A 126 -9.60 7.48 6.09
C LEU A 126 -9.00 6.23 5.43
N ASP A 127 -9.80 5.41 4.74
CA ASP A 127 -9.29 4.23 4.03
C ASP A 127 -8.23 4.62 2.99
N ASP A 128 -8.49 5.68 2.22
CA ASP A 128 -7.56 6.18 1.19
C ASP A 128 -6.27 6.71 1.84
N LEU A 129 -6.40 7.47 2.93
CA LEU A 129 -5.25 7.99 3.68
C LEU A 129 -4.39 6.87 4.29
N LEU A 130 -5.00 5.78 4.77
CA LEU A 130 -4.27 4.63 5.33
C LEU A 130 -3.50 3.86 4.25
N VAL A 131 -4.06 3.71 3.05
CA VAL A 131 -3.35 3.12 1.90
C VAL A 131 -2.15 4.00 1.51
N SER A 132 -2.36 5.32 1.37
CA SER A 132 -1.28 6.25 1.08
C SER A 132 -0.21 6.26 2.17
N LEU A 133 -0.60 6.23 3.45
CA LEU A 133 0.33 6.24 4.57
C LEU A 133 1.20 4.97 4.59
N ALA A 134 0.60 3.80 4.34
CA ALA A 134 1.35 2.56 4.22
C ALA A 134 2.40 2.62 3.08
N ASP A 135 2.05 3.21 1.93
CA ASP A 135 2.99 3.40 0.80
C ASP A 135 4.13 4.40 1.10
N LYS A 136 3.99 5.27 2.10
CA LYS A 136 5.11 6.12 2.54
C LYS A 136 5.94 5.43 3.62
N VAL A 137 5.27 4.86 4.61
CA VAL A 137 5.89 4.34 5.82
C VAL A 137 6.61 3.00 5.61
N TRP A 138 6.31 2.23 4.55
CA TRP A 138 7.03 0.98 4.30
C TRP A 138 8.55 1.16 4.21
N LYS A 139 9.00 2.32 3.73
CA LYS A 139 10.40 2.77 3.66
C LYS A 139 10.76 3.82 4.74
N ALA A 140 10.00 3.86 5.83
CA ALA A 140 10.12 4.83 6.93
C ALA A 140 9.97 6.31 6.51
N ALA A 141 9.33 6.61 5.37
CA ALA A 141 9.10 8.01 5.00
C ALA A 141 8.00 8.62 5.88
N ARG A 142 8.30 9.79 6.44
CA ARG A 142 7.37 10.61 7.23
C ARG A 142 6.84 11.75 6.36
N ILE A 143 5.52 11.90 6.33
CA ILE A 143 4.83 12.93 5.52
C ILE A 143 3.90 13.69 6.45
N PRO A 144 4.37 14.79 7.08
CA PRO A 144 3.64 15.47 8.15
C PRO A 144 2.21 15.86 7.79
N GLU A 145 1.97 16.33 6.56
CA GLU A 145 0.63 16.71 6.10
C GLU A 145 -0.33 15.51 5.98
N LEU A 146 0.16 14.36 5.51
CA LEU A 146 -0.64 13.12 5.45
C LEU A 146 -0.90 12.59 6.87
N GLU A 147 0.10 12.65 7.74
CA GLU A 147 -0.02 12.24 9.14
C GLU A 147 -1.04 13.12 9.90
N GLU A 148 -1.03 14.43 9.67
CA GLU A 148 -2.03 15.35 10.24
C GLU A 148 -3.45 14.98 9.78
N ARG A 149 -3.65 14.71 8.48
CA ARG A 149 -4.96 14.31 7.94
C ARG A 149 -5.46 13.01 8.55
N VAL A 150 -4.58 12.02 8.75
CA VAL A 150 -4.94 10.79 9.47
C VAL A 150 -5.25 11.11 10.94
N GLY A 151 -4.46 11.97 11.58
CA GLY A 151 -4.67 12.43 12.95
C GLY A 151 -6.04 13.06 13.19
N LEU A 152 -6.57 13.82 12.22
CA LEU A 152 -7.93 14.39 12.29
C LEU A 152 -9.02 13.31 12.44
N HIS A 153 -8.80 12.11 11.90
CA HIS A 153 -9.73 10.99 12.05
C HIS A 153 -9.59 10.25 13.37
N LEU A 154 -8.43 10.30 14.03
CA LEU A 154 -8.19 9.64 15.32
C LEU A 154 -8.97 10.29 16.47
N GLY A 155 -9.45 11.52 16.29
CA GLY A 155 -10.18 12.27 17.30
C GLY A 155 -9.34 12.61 18.54
N GLY A 156 -9.99 13.16 19.56
CA GLY A 156 -9.34 13.61 20.79
C GLY A 156 -8.58 14.93 20.60
N ALA A 157 -7.69 15.25 21.54
CA ALA A 157 -6.86 16.43 21.41
C ALA A 157 -5.77 16.21 20.33
N PRO A 158 -5.38 17.24 19.55
CA PRO A 158 -4.41 17.08 18.48
C PRO A 158 -3.08 16.41 18.89
N TRP A 159 -2.60 16.69 20.10
CA TRP A 159 -1.39 16.09 20.64
C TRP A 159 -1.56 14.60 20.98
N GLU A 160 -2.75 14.16 21.39
CA GLU A 160 -3.05 12.75 21.66
C GLU A 160 -3.11 11.94 20.36
N ALA A 161 -3.76 12.49 19.34
CA ALA A 161 -3.81 11.90 18.01
C ALA A 161 -2.39 11.78 17.41
N PHE A 162 -1.60 12.85 17.54
CA PHE A 162 -0.21 12.87 17.10
C PHE A 162 0.62 11.79 17.80
N LEU A 163 0.62 11.72 19.13
CA LEU A 163 1.43 10.73 19.86
C LEU A 163 1.06 9.30 19.49
N VAL A 164 -0.24 9.00 19.36
CA VAL A 164 -0.67 7.66 18.97
C VAL A 164 -0.21 7.30 17.58
N LEU A 165 -0.34 8.22 16.62
CA LEU A 165 0.12 7.97 15.26
C LEU A 165 1.65 7.86 15.21
N ASP A 166 2.37 8.78 15.86
CA ASP A 166 3.84 8.79 15.89
C ASP A 166 4.41 7.49 16.46
N ASP A 167 3.87 7.00 17.58
CA ASP A 167 4.27 5.72 18.16
C ASP A 167 4.04 4.55 17.17
N VAL A 168 2.91 4.54 16.44
CA VAL A 168 2.65 3.49 15.43
C VAL A 168 3.66 3.60 14.30
N LEU A 169 3.92 4.80 13.80
CA LEU A 169 4.82 5.02 12.67
C LEU A 169 6.27 4.73 13.04
N GLN A 170 6.68 5.00 14.28
CA GLN A 170 8.01 4.68 14.80
C GLN A 170 8.22 3.16 14.89
N GLU A 171 7.23 2.41 15.37
CA GLU A 171 7.26 0.94 15.40
C GLU A 171 7.36 0.37 13.98
N LEU A 172 6.59 0.91 13.04
CA LEU A 172 6.64 0.48 11.64
C LEU A 172 7.99 0.81 10.99
N ALA A 173 8.56 1.98 11.26
CA ALA A 173 9.83 2.42 10.70
C ALA A 173 10.99 1.48 11.05
N ALA A 174 10.95 0.81 12.21
CA ALA A 174 11.98 -0.14 12.63
C ALA A 174 12.17 -1.33 11.65
N GLY A 175 11.13 -1.71 10.90
CA GLY A 175 11.19 -2.79 9.89
C GLY A 175 11.50 -2.32 8.46
N ALA A 176 11.81 -1.03 8.25
CA ALA A 176 11.94 -0.48 6.89
C ALA A 176 13.14 -1.04 6.12
N ASP A 177 14.28 -1.23 6.78
CA ASP A 177 15.49 -1.74 6.13
C ASP A 177 15.29 -3.17 5.60
N GLU A 178 14.59 -4.03 6.35
CA GLU A 178 14.26 -5.39 5.92
C GLU A 178 13.33 -5.40 4.70
N ARG A 179 12.32 -4.52 4.69
CA ARG A 179 11.41 -4.36 3.54
C ARG A 179 12.13 -3.81 2.30
N LEU A 180 13.03 -2.85 2.48
CA LEU A 180 13.86 -2.30 1.41
C LEU A 180 14.80 -3.38 0.83
N ALA A 181 15.46 -4.15 1.70
CA ALA A 181 16.32 -5.26 1.29
C ALA A 181 15.53 -6.35 0.54
N PHE A 182 14.34 -6.69 1.03
CA PHE A 182 13.44 -7.61 0.35
C PHE A 182 13.08 -7.13 -1.05
N GLN A 183 12.63 -5.87 -1.19
CA GLN A 183 12.30 -5.31 -2.49
C GLN A 183 13.53 -5.28 -3.43
N ALA A 184 14.71 -4.94 -2.89
CA ALA A 184 15.99 -4.89 -3.60
C ALA A 184 16.42 -6.23 -4.21
N ALA A 185 16.06 -7.35 -3.59
CA ALA A 185 16.33 -8.70 -4.11
C ALA A 185 15.60 -9.02 -5.42
N HIS A 186 14.63 -8.19 -5.83
CA HIS A 186 13.88 -8.32 -7.08
C HIS A 186 14.14 -7.11 -7.99
N PRO A 187 15.31 -6.98 -8.63
CA PRO A 187 15.63 -5.82 -9.45
C PRO A 187 14.71 -5.70 -10.68
N VAL A 188 14.55 -4.47 -11.18
CA VAL A 188 13.93 -4.25 -12.50
C VAL A 188 14.89 -4.82 -13.54
N ALA A 189 14.42 -5.78 -14.34
CA ALA A 189 15.22 -6.29 -15.45
C ALA A 189 15.45 -5.15 -16.46
N ALA A 190 16.71 -4.97 -16.88
CA ALA A 190 17.09 -4.04 -17.93
C ALA A 190 16.60 -4.52 -19.31
#